data_AF-A0A955PZK5-F1
#
_entry.id   AF-A0A955PZK5-F1
#
_cell.length_a   1.000
_cell.length_b   1.000
_cell.length_c   1.000
_cell.angle_alpha   90.00
_cell.angle_beta   90.00
_cell.angle_gamma   90.00
#
_symmetry.space_group_name_H-M   'P 1'
#
loop_
_entity.id
_entity.type
_entity.pdbx_description
1 polymer ?
#
loop_
_entity_poly.entity_id
_entity_poly.type
_entity_poly.pdbx_seq_one_letter_code
_entity_poly.pdbx_strand_id
1 'polypeptide(L)'
;MVSSTKLAGLLPSKKFGETLYIFEELASTNAFAMEKAKNQALSGTVILADRQTAGRGRLDRFWFSPGKSNIYGSLLFVQETPIQYLGWV
;
A
#
# COMPACT_ATOMS: atom_id res chain seq x y z
N MET A 1 -5.00 4.79 -14.65
CA MET A 1 -5.44 3.80 -13.65
C MET A 1 -5.47 2.36 -14.19
N VAL A 2 -4.84 1.44 -13.46
CA VAL A 2 -4.93 -0.01 -13.71
C VAL A 2 -6.24 -0.54 -13.10
N SER A 3 -7.03 -1.28 -13.88
CA SER A 3 -8.29 -1.88 -13.41
C SER A 3 -8.05 -2.90 -12.29
N SER A 4 -8.82 -2.81 -11.21
CA SER A 4 -8.76 -3.73 -10.06
C SER A 4 -9.01 -5.18 -10.42
N THR A 5 -9.97 -5.43 -11.30
CA THR A 5 -10.34 -6.77 -11.77
C THR A 5 -9.22 -7.41 -12.59
N LYS A 6 -8.49 -6.60 -13.39
CA LYS A 6 -7.37 -7.08 -14.20
C LYS A 6 -6.13 -7.37 -13.36
N LEU A 7 -5.86 -6.55 -12.34
CA LEU A 7 -4.73 -6.75 -11.43
C LEU A 7 -4.91 -7.98 -10.53
N ALA A 8 -6.10 -8.15 -9.94
CA ALA A 8 -6.37 -9.30 -9.08
C ALA A 8 -6.13 -10.64 -9.78
N GLY A 9 -6.47 -10.74 -11.08
CA GLY A 9 -6.23 -11.94 -11.89
C GLY A 9 -4.77 -12.18 -12.30
N LEU A 10 -3.89 -11.19 -12.14
CA LEU A 10 -2.46 -11.28 -12.49
C LEU A 10 -1.56 -11.53 -11.29
N LEU A 11 -2.06 -11.33 -10.05
CA LEU A 11 -1.25 -11.50 -8.85
C LEU A 11 -1.11 -13.00 -8.51
N PRO A 12 0.12 -13.55 -8.51
CA PRO A 12 0.33 -14.99 -8.53
C PRO A 12 0.16 -15.70 -7.17
N SER A 13 -0.35 -15.04 -6.12
CA SER A 13 -0.25 -15.58 -4.75
C SER A 13 -1.52 -15.51 -3.90
N LYS A 14 -1.68 -16.52 -3.04
CA LYS A 14 -2.64 -16.55 -1.92
C LYS A 14 -2.17 -15.80 -0.65
N LYS A 15 -1.02 -15.10 -0.71
CA LYS A 15 -0.41 -14.45 0.48
C LYS A 15 -0.42 -12.92 0.41
N PHE A 16 -0.33 -12.35 -0.79
CA PHE A 16 -0.28 -10.91 -1.03
C PHE A 16 -1.26 -10.53 -2.13
N GLY A 17 -2.05 -9.49 -1.89
CA GLY A 17 -2.98 -8.95 -2.89
C GLY A 17 -4.31 -9.67 -2.99
N GLU A 18 -4.62 -10.61 -2.08
CA GLU A 18 -5.96 -11.19 -1.94
C GLU A 18 -6.99 -10.11 -1.59
N THR A 19 -6.62 -9.21 -0.68
CA THR A 19 -7.35 -7.97 -0.43
C THR A 19 -6.62 -6.81 -1.12
N LEU A 20 -7.26 -6.22 -2.13
CA LEU A 20 -6.68 -5.16 -2.95
C LEU A 20 -7.59 -3.93 -2.98
N TYR A 21 -7.05 -2.79 -2.57
CA TYR A 21 -7.70 -1.48 -2.70
C TYR A 21 -6.98 -0.69 -3.78
N ILE A 22 -7.73 -0.15 -4.74
CA ILE A 22 -7.18 0.70 -5.81
C ILE A 22 -7.97 2.00 -5.86
N PHE A 23 -7.26 3.11 -5.83
CA PHE A 23 -7.81 4.46 -5.87
C PHE A 23 -7.26 5.24 -7.06
N GLU A 24 -8.06 6.17 -7.59
CA GLU A 24 -7.55 7.19 -8.52
C GLU A 24 -6.68 8.17 -7.77
N GLU A 25 -7.20 8.61 -6.64
CA GLU A 25 -6.61 9.60 -5.78
C GLU A 25 -6.86 9.21 -4.35
N LEU A 26 -5.83 9.37 -3.51
CA LEU A 26 -5.90 9.11 -2.09
C LEU A 26 -4.99 10.11 -1.36
N ALA A 27 -5.29 10.43 -0.10
CA ALA A 27 -4.38 11.27 0.68
C ALA A 27 -2.99 10.64 0.80
N SER A 28 -2.92 9.40 1.30
CA SER A 28 -1.69 8.60 1.30
C SER A 28 -2.01 7.11 1.40
N THR A 29 -1.40 6.29 0.55
CA THR A 29 -1.53 4.82 0.61
C THR A 29 -1.07 4.28 1.96
N ASN A 30 0.01 4.83 2.51
CA ASN A 30 0.56 4.39 3.79
C ASN A 30 -0.34 4.80 4.96
N ALA A 31 -0.93 5.99 4.93
CA ALA A 31 -1.90 6.41 5.96
C ALA A 31 -3.13 5.50 5.97
N PHE A 32 -3.66 5.18 4.80
CA PHE A 32 -4.79 4.26 4.66
C PHE A 32 -4.42 2.84 5.08
N ALA A 33 -3.23 2.35 4.74
CA ALA A 33 -2.74 1.05 5.19
C ALA A 33 -2.67 0.98 6.72
N MET A 34 -2.19 2.03 7.39
CA MET A 34 -2.16 2.12 8.85
C MET A 34 -3.56 2.14 9.48
N GLU A 35 -4.54 2.79 8.85
CA GLU A 35 -5.94 2.74 9.27
C GLU A 35 -6.49 1.32 9.16
N LYS A 36 -6.24 0.63 8.05
CA LYS A 36 -6.64 -0.77 7.86
C LYS A 36 -5.96 -1.69 8.87
N ALA A 37 -4.68 -1.47 9.18
CA ALA A 37 -3.96 -2.18 10.23
C ALA A 37 -4.65 -2.06 11.59
N LYS A 38 -5.03 -0.83 11.98
CA LYS A 38 -5.75 -0.57 13.24
C LYS A 38 -7.10 -1.28 13.29
N ASN A 39 -7.75 -1.41 12.14
CA ASN A 39 -9.01 -2.16 11.97
C ASN A 39 -8.78 -3.65 11.69
N GLN A 40 -7.62 -4.20 12.07
CA GLN A 40 -7.29 -5.63 11.99
C GLN A 40 -7.38 -6.22 10.58
N ALA A 41 -7.09 -5.43 9.54
CA ALA A 41 -7.00 -5.95 8.18
C ALA A 41 -5.94 -7.06 8.07
N LEU A 42 -6.19 -8.02 7.18
CA LEU A 42 -5.33 -9.17 6.99
C LEU A 42 -3.95 -8.77 6.47
N SER A 43 -2.91 -9.42 6.99
CA SER A 43 -1.59 -9.34 6.35
C SER A 43 -1.70 -9.77 4.90
N GLY A 44 -1.02 -9.04 4.04
CA GLY A 44 -1.12 -9.22 2.61
C GLY A 44 -2.08 -8.26 1.92
N THR A 45 -2.79 -7.42 2.67
CA THR A 45 -3.59 -6.34 2.10
C THR A 45 -2.70 -5.35 1.33
N VAL A 46 -3.05 -5.11 0.07
CA VAL A 46 -2.35 -4.18 -0.82
C VAL A 46 -3.23 -2.96 -1.09
N ILE A 47 -2.63 -1.79 -1.02
CA ILE A 47 -3.25 -0.50 -1.30
C ILE A 47 -2.48 0.14 -2.44
N LEU A 48 -3.18 0.56 -3.49
CA LEU A 48 -2.61 1.27 -4.64
C LEU A 48 -3.36 2.58 -4.89
N ALA A 49 -2.65 3.60 -5.36
CA ALA A 49 -3.24 4.83 -5.84
C ALA A 49 -2.52 5.32 -7.11
N ASP A 50 -3.27 5.89 -8.07
CA ASP A 50 -2.69 6.56 -9.25
C ASP A 50 -2.01 7.88 -8.83
N ARG A 51 -2.63 8.62 -7.89
CA ARG A 51 -2.13 9.88 -7.33
C ARG A 51 -2.23 9.89 -5.80
N GLN A 52 -1.27 10.56 -5.13
CA GLN A 52 -1.44 10.94 -3.71
C GLN A 52 -1.47 12.46 -3.52
N THR A 53 -2.46 12.97 -2.75
CA THR A 53 -2.59 14.41 -2.47
C THR A 53 -1.82 14.87 -1.23
N ALA A 54 -1.53 13.94 -0.31
CA ALA A 54 -0.80 14.19 0.93
C ALA A 54 0.24 13.09 1.18
N GLY A 55 1.01 12.75 0.13
CA GLY A 55 2.09 11.78 0.21
C GLY A 55 3.13 12.20 1.26
N ARG A 56 3.52 11.26 2.13
CA ARG A 56 4.52 11.49 3.19
C ARG A 56 5.73 10.61 3.00
N GLY A 57 6.89 11.24 2.94
CA GLY A 57 8.20 10.60 2.99
C GLY A 57 8.73 10.52 4.41
N ARG A 58 9.97 10.03 4.54
CA ARG A 58 10.68 9.98 5.83
C ARG A 58 10.89 11.39 6.40
N LEU A 59 10.85 11.49 7.73
CA LEU A 59 11.07 12.73 8.48
C LEU A 59 10.09 13.84 8.03
N ASP A 60 8.82 13.48 7.84
CA ASP A 60 7.71 14.35 7.43
C ASP A 60 7.94 15.14 6.14
N ARG A 61 8.89 14.72 5.29
CA ARG A 61 9.07 15.33 3.98
C ARG A 61 7.87 15.07 3.10
N PHE A 62 7.51 16.06 2.29
CA PHE A 62 6.49 15.90 1.26
C PHE A 62 6.95 14.87 0.21
N TRP A 63 6.05 13.96 -0.15
CA TRP A 63 6.27 12.99 -1.20
C TRP A 63 5.35 13.28 -2.40
N PHE A 64 5.90 14.00 -3.37
CA PHE A 64 5.16 14.36 -4.58
C PHE A 64 4.76 13.12 -5.37
N SER A 65 3.46 12.94 -5.57
CA SER A 65 2.90 11.71 -6.15
C SER A 65 1.89 12.01 -7.27
N PRO A 66 2.33 12.55 -8.42
CA PRO A 66 1.45 12.88 -9.53
C PRO A 66 0.86 11.64 -10.21
N GLY A 67 -0.39 11.77 -10.67
CA GLY A 67 -1.08 10.73 -11.43
C GLY A 67 -0.33 10.31 -12.70
N LYS A 68 -0.54 9.06 -13.13
CA LYS A 68 -0.09 8.48 -14.42
C LYS A 68 1.42 8.48 -14.63
N SER A 69 2.19 8.77 -13.58
CA SER A 69 3.64 8.93 -13.66
C SER A 69 4.40 7.85 -12.88
N ASN A 70 3.74 7.20 -11.92
CA ASN A 70 4.34 6.16 -11.08
C ASN A 70 3.28 5.19 -10.53
N ILE A 71 3.72 4.17 -9.80
CA ILE A 71 2.88 3.28 -9.01
C ILE A 71 3.08 3.62 -7.54
N TYR A 72 2.05 4.18 -6.91
CA TYR A 72 2.06 4.44 -5.47
C TYR A 72 1.35 3.30 -4.76
N GLY A 73 1.99 2.71 -3.76
CA GLY A 73 1.42 1.59 -3.05
C GLY A 73 1.95 1.38 -1.65
N SER A 74 1.19 0.61 -0.89
CA SER A 74 1.56 0.16 0.46
C SER A 74 1.07 -1.27 0.66
N LEU A 75 1.89 -2.08 1.32
CA LEU A 75 1.60 -3.47 1.66
C LEU A 75 1.52 -3.58 3.18
N LEU A 76 0.42 -4.12 3.69
CA LEU A 76 0.32 -4.50 5.09
C LEU A 76 1.04 -5.83 5.30
N PHE A 77 2.14 -5.82 6.03
CA PHE A 77 2.88 -7.03 6.36
C PHE A 77 3.00 -7.20 7.87
N VAL A 78 2.47 -8.31 8.38
CA VAL A 78 2.50 -8.68 9.80
C VAL A 78 3.31 -9.95 9.90
N GLN A 79 4.37 -9.91 10.70
CA GLN A 79 5.25 -11.06 10.93
C GLN A 79 5.75 -11.07 12.37
N GLU A 80 5.98 -12.26 12.90
CA GLU A 80 6.62 -12.49 14.21
C GLU A 80 8.14 -12.45 14.06
N THR A 81 8.66 -11.30 13.65
CA THR A 81 10.11 -11.10 13.50
C THR A 81 10.60 -10.15 14.60
N PRO A 82 11.68 -10.48 15.32
CA PRO A 82 12.25 -9.60 16.31
C PRO A 82 12.58 -8.21 15.74
N ILE A 83 12.33 -7.16 16.52
CA ILE A 83 12.37 -5.77 16.05
C ILE A 83 13.72 -5.38 15.43
N GLN A 84 14.82 -5.96 15.90
CA GLN A 84 16.16 -5.72 15.37
C GLN A 84 16.34 -6.11 13.90
N TYR A 85 15.50 -7.02 13.38
CA TYR A 85 15.56 -7.46 11.99
C TYR A 85 14.59 -6.69 11.08
N LEU A 86 13.67 -5.89 11.63
CA LEU A 86 12.65 -5.18 10.82
C LEU A 86 13.24 -4.13 9.87
N GLY A 87 14.49 -3.68 10.06
CA GLY A 87 15.16 -2.78 9.12
C GLY A 87 15.60 -3.44 7.81
N TRP A 88 15.57 -4.77 7.73
CA TRP A 88 15.98 -5.58 6.58
C TRP A 88 14.81 -6.27 5.87
N VAL A 89 13.59 -6.02 6.34
CA VAL A 89 12.35 -6.61 5.84
C VAL A 89 11.66 -5.61 4.93
#